data_AF-A0A554JE82-F1
#
_entry.id   AF-A0A554JE82-F1
#
_cell.length_a   1.000
_cell.length_b   1.000
_cell.length_c   1.000
_cell.angle_alpha   90.00
_cell.angle_beta   90.00
_cell.angle_gamma   90.00
#
_symmetry.space_group_name_H-M   'P 1'
#
loop_
_entity.id
_entity.type
_entity.pdbx_description
1 polymer ?
#
loop_
_entity_poly.entity_id
_entity_poly.type
_entity_poly.pdbx_seq_one_letter_code
_entity_poly.pdbx_strand_id
1 'polypeptide(L)'
;MNEIITENTPLPNPTGEPGFKLARRPRIRGVQVNGSLINNLRLTMEPPLSQEELGQRVGLKHQTISNIERKPGYRVFPETAQNMAAFFGIPVDELIIDRGQLKFDHPKPVPQEPQPTLADLFSEVKQLSAEVSSLNQTVTRLVSMLEGQNPNPQT
;
A
#
# COMPACT_ATOMS: atom_id res chain seq x y z
N MET A 1 -10.98 22.57 -51.33
CA MET A 1 -11.99 22.73 -50.26
C MET A 1 -13.00 21.63 -50.50
N ASN A 2 -13.00 20.56 -49.70
CA ASN A 2 -13.85 19.40 -49.92
C ASN A 2 -14.93 19.38 -48.83
N GLU A 3 -16.17 19.66 -49.24
CA GLU A 3 -17.36 19.53 -48.41
C GLU A 3 -17.70 18.05 -48.25
N ILE A 4 -17.70 17.55 -47.00
CA ILE A 4 -18.19 16.21 -46.66
C ILE A 4 -19.66 16.35 -46.27
N ILE A 5 -20.56 15.96 -47.17
CA ILE A 5 -21.98 15.79 -46.87
C ILE A 5 -22.11 14.55 -45.99
N THR A 6 -22.39 14.73 -44.70
CA THR A 6 -22.83 13.63 -43.82
C THR A 6 -24.31 13.83 -43.54
N GLU A 7 -25.15 13.18 -44.34
CA GLU A 7 -26.58 13.07 -44.03
C GLU A 7 -26.74 12.26 -42.75
N ASN A 8 -27.00 12.96 -41.64
CA ASN A 8 -27.54 12.38 -40.41
C ASN A 8 -29.05 12.20 -40.60
N THR A 9 -29.48 11.09 -41.19
CA THR A 9 -30.91 10.74 -41.16
C THR A 9 -31.22 9.99 -39.87
N PRO A 10 -32.06 10.53 -38.97
CA PRO A 10 -32.40 9.84 -37.72
C PRO A 10 -33.39 8.71 -38.02
N LEU A 11 -33.14 7.50 -37.50
CA LEU A 11 -34.16 6.48 -37.38
C LEU A 11 -35.13 6.88 -36.24
N PRO A 12 -36.45 6.83 -36.44
CA PRO A 12 -37.41 7.16 -35.40
C PRO A 12 -37.47 6.05 -34.34
N ASN A 13 -37.38 6.43 -33.06
CA ASN A 13 -37.77 5.59 -31.94
C ASN A 13 -39.31 5.60 -31.80
N PRO A 14 -39.96 4.49 -31.47
CA PRO A 14 -41.43 4.39 -31.43
C PRO A 14 -42.12 5.12 -30.25
N THR A 15 -41.38 5.86 -29.42
CA THR A 15 -41.92 6.49 -28.19
C THR A 15 -41.60 7.97 -28.01
N GLY A 16 -40.97 8.65 -28.98
CA GLY A 16 -40.87 10.11 -28.99
C GLY A 16 -40.07 10.78 -27.85
N GLU A 17 -39.48 10.05 -26.90
CA GLU A 17 -38.62 10.63 -25.88
C GLU A 17 -37.18 10.81 -26.38
N PRO A 18 -36.51 11.93 -26.04
CA PRO A 18 -35.07 12.07 -26.25
C PRO A 18 -34.33 11.08 -25.36
N GLY A 19 -34.08 9.88 -25.89
CA GLY A 19 -33.23 8.89 -25.23
C GLY A 19 -31.81 9.46 -25.11
N PHE A 20 -31.41 9.80 -23.89
CA PHE A 20 -30.01 10.07 -23.58
C PHE A 20 -29.20 8.84 -24.01
N LYS A 21 -28.44 8.95 -25.10
CA LYS A 21 -27.43 7.94 -25.45
C LYS A 21 -26.39 7.98 -24.33
N LEU A 22 -26.51 7.08 -23.34
CA LEU A 22 -25.44 6.86 -22.38
C LEU A 22 -24.18 6.55 -23.20
N ALA A 23 -23.21 7.46 -23.18
CA ALA A 23 -21.91 7.22 -23.76
C ALA A 23 -21.43 5.85 -23.25
N ARG A 24 -21.08 4.94 -24.16
CA ARG A 24 -20.55 3.63 -23.79
C ARG A 24 -19.33 3.90 -22.89
N ARG A 25 -19.45 3.58 -21.60
CA ARG A 25 -18.33 3.72 -20.67
C ARG A 25 -17.12 3.00 -21.27
N PRO A 26 -15.91 3.59 -21.23
CA PRO A 26 -14.72 2.91 -21.71
C PRO A 26 -14.65 1.54 -21.05
N ARG A 27 -14.49 0.47 -21.85
CA ARG A 27 -14.28 -0.87 -21.34
C ARG A 27 -12.90 -0.88 -20.68
N ILE A 28 -12.83 -0.56 -19.40
CA ILE A 28 -11.61 -0.74 -18.61
C ILE A 28 -11.31 -2.24 -18.66
N ARG A 29 -10.25 -2.61 -19.39
CA ARG A 29 -9.80 -4.01 -19.46
C ARG A 29 -9.27 -4.36 -18.07
N GLY A 30 -9.84 -5.38 -17.45
CA GLY A 30 -9.35 -5.87 -16.16
C GLY A 30 -7.91 -6.35 -16.28
N VAL A 31 -7.19 -6.25 -15.16
CA VAL A 31 -5.78 -6.59 -15.02
C VAL A 31 -5.67 -7.96 -14.37
N GLN A 32 -4.77 -8.81 -14.86
CA GLN A 32 -4.54 -10.11 -14.26
C GLN A 32 -3.55 -9.98 -13.11
N VAL A 33 -3.92 -10.47 -11.94
CA VAL A 33 -3.09 -10.42 -10.73
C VAL A 33 -2.60 -11.81 -10.32
N ASN A 34 -1.51 -11.84 -9.56
CA ASN A 34 -0.90 -13.07 -9.07
C ASN A 34 -1.60 -13.58 -7.82
N GLY A 35 -2.61 -14.43 -8.03
CA GLY A 35 -3.40 -15.04 -6.96
C GLY A 35 -2.56 -15.83 -5.94
N SER A 36 -1.50 -16.50 -6.37
CA SER A 36 -0.61 -17.26 -5.48
C SER A 36 0.21 -16.35 -4.58
N LEU A 37 0.73 -15.25 -5.13
CA LEU A 37 1.43 -14.22 -4.35
C LEU A 37 0.49 -13.62 -3.30
N ILE A 38 -0.73 -13.25 -3.69
CA ILE A 38 -1.75 -12.68 -2.79
C ILE A 38 -2.07 -13.64 -1.64
N ASN A 39 -2.28 -14.93 -1.93
CA ASN A 39 -2.51 -15.94 -0.91
C ASN A 39 -1.31 -16.04 0.07
N ASN A 40 -0.08 -16.05 -0.46
CA ASN A 40 1.12 -16.13 0.37
C ASN A 40 1.29 -14.90 1.27
N LEU A 41 1.12 -13.70 0.72
CA LEU A 41 1.19 -12.45 1.50
C LEU A 41 0.12 -12.44 2.60
N ARG A 42 -1.12 -12.83 2.28
CA ARG A 42 -2.20 -12.92 3.26
C ARG A 42 -1.88 -13.88 4.42
N LEU A 43 -1.30 -15.04 4.12
CA LEU A 43 -0.98 -16.08 5.11
C LEU A 43 0.28 -15.78 5.93
N THR A 44 1.16 -14.90 5.47
CA THR A 44 2.42 -14.55 6.13
C THR A 44 2.34 -13.27 6.99
N MET A 45 1.20 -12.58 6.99
CA MET A 45 0.94 -11.47 7.91
C MET A 45 0.83 -11.97 9.36
N GLU A 46 1.10 -11.08 10.32
CA GLU A 46 0.91 -11.32 11.75
C GLU A 46 -0.18 -10.39 12.30
N PRO A 47 -1.36 -10.92 12.69
CA PRO A 47 -1.82 -12.31 12.52
C PRO A 47 -2.18 -12.64 11.05
N PRO A 48 -2.18 -13.94 10.66
CA PRO A 48 -2.62 -14.34 9.33
C PRO A 48 -4.08 -13.96 9.10
N LEU A 49 -4.36 -13.39 7.93
CA LEU A 49 -5.71 -12.91 7.60
C LEU A 49 -6.53 -14.00 6.91
N SER A 50 -7.82 -14.07 7.21
CA SER A 50 -8.79 -14.80 6.39
C SER A 50 -9.08 -14.08 5.07
N GLN A 51 -9.65 -14.79 4.11
CA GLN A 51 -10.10 -14.19 2.84
C GLN A 51 -11.21 -13.13 3.06
N GLU A 52 -11.99 -13.26 4.14
CA GLU A 52 -13.04 -12.31 4.48
C GLU A 52 -12.46 -11.03 5.05
N GLU A 53 -11.53 -11.13 6.00
CA GLU A 53 -10.86 -9.97 6.59
C GLU A 53 -10.06 -9.20 5.54
N LEU A 54 -9.32 -9.89 4.66
CA LEU A 54 -8.66 -9.24 3.53
C LEU A 54 -9.69 -8.51 2.66
N GLY A 55 -10.79 -9.19 2.30
CA GLY A 55 -11.87 -8.60 1.54
C GLY A 55 -12.39 -7.30 2.16
N GLN A 56 -12.70 -7.30 3.46
CA GLN A 56 -13.17 -6.11 4.17
C GLN A 56 -12.13 -4.97 4.13
N ARG A 57 -10.84 -5.28 4.29
CA ARG A 57 -9.76 -4.28 4.26
C ARG A 57 -9.58 -3.62 2.89
N VAL A 58 -9.76 -4.36 1.80
CA VAL A 58 -9.59 -3.85 0.43
C VAL A 58 -10.91 -3.52 -0.29
N GLY A 59 -12.03 -3.56 0.43
CA GLY A 59 -13.35 -3.24 -0.12
C GLY A 59 -13.93 -4.28 -1.09
N LEU A 60 -13.53 -5.56 -0.94
CA LEU A 60 -13.96 -6.67 -1.77
C LEU A 60 -14.76 -7.71 -0.98
N LYS A 61 -15.64 -8.43 -1.66
CA LYS A 61 -16.33 -9.58 -1.07
C LYS A 61 -15.35 -10.76 -0.91
N HIS A 62 -15.52 -11.56 0.13
CA HIS A 62 -14.80 -12.83 0.34
C HIS A 62 -14.70 -13.69 -0.93
N GLN A 63 -15.82 -13.86 -1.64
CA GLN A 63 -15.86 -14.66 -2.88
C GLN A 63 -14.94 -14.11 -3.98
N THR A 64 -14.73 -12.78 -4.01
CA THR A 64 -13.81 -12.13 -4.96
C THR A 64 -12.37 -12.49 -4.63
N ILE A 65 -11.97 -12.41 -3.35
CA ILE A 65 -10.65 -12.85 -2.88
C ILE A 65 -10.43 -14.33 -3.19
N SER A 66 -11.42 -15.17 -2.91
CA SER A 66 -11.35 -16.61 -3.21
C SER A 66 -11.14 -16.88 -4.71
N ASN A 67 -11.84 -16.13 -5.58
CA ASN A 67 -11.66 -16.23 -7.03
C ASN A 67 -10.27 -15.76 -7.45
N ILE A 68 -9.78 -14.64 -6.90
CA ILE A 68 -8.44 -14.12 -7.18
C ILE A 68 -7.37 -15.16 -6.83
N GLU A 69 -7.45 -15.78 -5.65
CA GLU A 69 -6.45 -16.74 -5.17
C GLU A 69 -6.47 -18.08 -5.91
N ARG A 70 -7.66 -18.54 -6.34
CA ARG A 70 -7.85 -19.91 -6.85
C ARG A 70 -8.04 -20.02 -8.36
N LYS A 71 -8.50 -18.97 -9.05
CA LYS A 71 -8.82 -19.02 -10.48
C LYS A 71 -7.69 -18.40 -11.29
N PRO A 72 -6.91 -19.20 -12.04
CA PRO A 72 -5.93 -18.66 -12.98
C PRO A 72 -6.61 -17.72 -13.97
N GLY A 73 -5.97 -16.58 -14.27
CA GLY A 73 -6.51 -15.63 -15.23
C GLY A 73 -7.64 -14.74 -14.71
N TYR A 74 -7.98 -14.79 -13.41
CA TYR A 74 -8.96 -13.88 -12.85
C TYR A 74 -8.50 -12.43 -13.00
N ARG A 75 -9.32 -11.61 -13.64
CA ARG A 75 -9.03 -10.19 -13.90
C ARG A 75 -9.81 -9.31 -12.92
N VAL A 76 -9.11 -8.37 -12.31
CA VAL A 76 -9.67 -7.36 -11.40
C VAL A 76 -9.60 -5.98 -12.04
N PHE A 77 -10.30 -5.01 -11.48
CA PHE A 77 -10.11 -3.62 -11.91
C PHE A 77 -8.71 -3.12 -11.53
N PRO A 78 -8.09 -2.23 -12.32
CA PRO A 78 -6.78 -1.65 -11.97
C PRO A 78 -6.75 -1.04 -10.57
N GLU A 79 -7.81 -0.34 -10.17
CA GLU A 79 -7.99 0.25 -8.84
C GLU A 79 -7.96 -0.82 -7.74
N THR A 80 -8.55 -1.99 -7.99
CA THR A 80 -8.50 -3.12 -7.05
C THR A 80 -7.08 -3.64 -6.88
N ALA A 81 -6.31 -3.76 -7.96
CA ALA A 81 -4.91 -4.17 -7.88
C ALA A 81 -4.06 -3.15 -7.11
N GLN A 82 -4.30 -1.85 -7.32
CA GLN A 82 -3.63 -0.78 -6.58
C GLN A 82 -3.97 -0.82 -5.09
N ASN A 83 -5.24 -0.97 -4.72
CA ASN A 83 -5.67 -1.06 -3.33
C ASN A 83 -5.05 -2.28 -2.62
N MET A 84 -4.96 -3.42 -3.31
CA MET A 84 -4.31 -4.62 -2.77
C MET A 84 -2.81 -4.43 -2.61
N ALA A 85 -2.14 -3.84 -3.60
CA ALA A 85 -0.71 -3.56 -3.53
C ALA A 85 -0.38 -2.58 -2.39
N ALA A 86 -1.17 -1.52 -2.25
CA ALA A 86 -1.08 -0.57 -1.15
C ALA A 86 -1.30 -1.24 0.22
N PHE A 87 -2.29 -2.13 0.33
CA PHE A 87 -2.56 -2.87 1.56
C PHE A 87 -1.38 -3.74 2.00
N PHE A 88 -0.72 -4.43 1.07
CA PHE A 88 0.45 -5.26 1.36
C PHE A 88 1.77 -4.50 1.39
N GLY A 89 1.76 -3.19 1.07
CA GLY A 89 2.97 -2.38 1.02
C GLY A 89 3.94 -2.74 -0.11
N ILE A 90 3.45 -3.32 -1.21
CA ILE A 90 4.27 -3.73 -2.36
C ILE A 90 3.96 -2.88 -3.61
N PRO A 91 4.87 -2.79 -4.59
CA PRO A 91 4.58 -2.19 -5.88
C PRO A 91 3.49 -2.95 -6.63
N VAL A 92 2.57 -2.22 -7.29
CA VAL A 92 1.47 -2.85 -8.06
C VAL A 92 1.97 -3.76 -9.19
N ASP A 93 3.16 -3.45 -9.73
CA ASP A 93 3.80 -4.25 -10.80
C ASP A 93 4.23 -5.64 -10.33
N GLU A 94 4.47 -5.83 -9.02
CA GLU A 94 4.77 -7.15 -8.45
C GLU A 94 3.50 -8.02 -8.36
N LEU A 95 2.33 -7.37 -8.25
CA LEU A 95 1.05 -8.03 -8.15
C LEU A 95 0.48 -8.43 -9.53
N ILE A 96 0.89 -7.77 -10.63
CA ILE A 96 0.32 -7.96 -11.97
C ILE A 96 1.11 -9.00 -12.79
N ILE A 97 0.42 -9.99 -13.34
CA ILE A 97 1.02 -11.03 -14.20
C ILE A 97 1.11 -10.59 -15.66
N ASP A 98 0.04 -9.97 -16.18
CA ASP A 98 -0.07 -9.64 -17.60
C ASP A 98 0.35 -8.18 -17.82
N ARG A 99 1.62 -7.98 -18.23
CA ARG A 99 2.14 -6.66 -18.64
C ARG A 99 1.57 -6.17 -19.99
N GLY A 100 0.53 -6.82 -20.50
CA GLY A 100 -0.21 -6.39 -21.69
C GLY A 100 -0.97 -5.08 -21.48
N GLN A 101 -0.28 -3.95 -21.71
CA GLN A 101 -0.81 -2.59 -21.89
C GLN A 101 -1.30 -1.80 -20.66
N LEU A 102 -0.71 -1.98 -19.48
CA LEU A 102 -0.85 -0.97 -18.42
C LEU A 102 0.30 0.03 -18.52
N LYS A 103 0.10 1.08 -19.32
CA LYS A 103 0.82 2.33 -19.12
C LYS A 103 0.14 3.02 -17.95
N PHE A 104 0.53 2.68 -16.72
CA PHE A 104 0.29 3.62 -15.63
C PHE A 104 1.23 4.80 -15.88
N ASP A 105 0.69 6.02 -15.93
CA ASP A 105 1.53 7.19 -15.69
C ASP A 105 2.03 7.05 -14.27
N HIS A 106 3.24 6.48 -14.14
CA HIS A 106 3.88 6.41 -12.84
C HIS A 106 4.09 7.86 -12.43
N PRO A 107 3.64 8.30 -11.24
CA PRO A 107 4.25 9.49 -10.68
C PRO A 107 5.76 9.22 -10.74
N LYS A 108 6.52 10.15 -11.35
CA LYS A 108 7.99 10.06 -11.42
C LYS A 108 8.46 9.54 -10.07
N PRO A 109 9.39 8.55 -10.03
CA PRO A 109 9.94 8.08 -8.77
C PRO A 109 10.36 9.33 -8.00
N VAL A 110 9.61 9.63 -6.93
CA VAL A 110 9.98 10.68 -6.01
C VAL A 110 11.37 10.26 -5.54
N PRO A 111 12.38 11.13 -5.62
CA PRO A 111 13.69 10.81 -5.05
C PRO A 111 13.45 10.28 -3.65
N GLN A 112 13.64 8.97 -3.46
CA GLN A 112 13.55 8.39 -2.14
C GLN A 112 14.69 9.03 -1.37
N GLU A 113 14.37 9.77 -0.30
CA GLU A 113 15.41 10.16 0.63
C GLU A 113 16.17 8.90 1.03
N PRO A 114 17.51 8.95 1.07
CA PRO A 114 18.33 7.78 1.35
C PRO A 114 17.85 7.17 2.67
N GLN A 115 17.27 5.98 2.58
CA GLN A 115 16.84 5.24 3.75
C GLN A 115 18.07 4.96 4.62
N PRO A 116 18.00 5.17 5.94
CA PRO A 116 19.12 4.89 6.82
C PRO A 116 19.52 3.42 6.67
N THR A 117 20.80 3.18 6.41
CA THR A 117 21.32 1.83 6.30
C THR A 117 21.37 1.19 7.68
N LEU A 118 21.46 -0.15 7.74
CA LEU A 118 21.68 -0.84 9.01
C LEU A 118 22.92 -0.32 9.75
N ALA A 119 23.95 0.11 9.04
CA ALA A 119 25.17 0.67 9.64
C ALA A 119 24.92 2.03 10.32
N ASP A 120 24.03 2.84 9.76
CA ASP A 120 23.64 4.13 10.34
C ASP A 120 22.87 3.92 11.64
N LEU A 121 21.92 2.97 11.63
CA LEU A 121 21.16 2.58 12.82
C LEU A 121 22.06 2.03 13.93
N PHE A 122 23.04 1.19 13.59
CA PHE A 122 24.00 0.68 14.59
C PHE A 122 24.87 1.79 15.18
N SER A 123 25.23 2.79 14.38
CA SER A 123 26.02 3.93 14.83
C SER A 123 25.22 4.79 15.81
N GLU A 124 23.94 5.03 15.52
CA GLU A 124 23.02 5.77 16.37
C GLU A 124 22.76 5.05 17.71
N VAL A 125 22.49 3.74 17.69
CA VAL A 125 22.31 2.93 18.90
C VAL A 125 23.57 2.97 19.78
N LYS A 126 24.76 2.95 19.16
CA LYS A 126 26.03 3.02 19.88
C LYS A 126 26.24 4.38 20.54
N GLN A 127 25.86 5.47 19.88
CA GLN A 127 25.91 6.81 20.48
C GLN A 127 24.95 6.95 21.66
N LEU A 128 23.69 6.51 21.49
CA LEU A 128 22.70 6.52 22.57
C LEU A 128 23.14 5.69 23.79
N SER A 129 23.77 4.54 23.56
CA SER A 129 24.33 3.72 24.64
C SER A 129 25.44 4.44 25.42
N ALA A 130 26.29 5.21 24.73
CA ALA A 130 27.35 5.99 25.35
C ALA A 130 26.79 7.16 26.18
N GLU A 131 25.74 7.83 25.69
CA GLU A 131 25.06 8.91 26.40
C GLU A 131 24.37 8.43 27.67
N VAL A 132 23.63 7.31 27.59
CA VAL A 132 23.00 6.69 28.78
C VAL A 132 24.06 6.31 29.82
N SER A 133 25.21 5.82 29.39
CA SER A 133 26.33 5.49 30.28
C SER A 133 26.89 6.73 30.98
N SER A 134 27.04 7.85 30.25
CA SER A 134 27.48 9.13 30.81
C SER A 134 26.47 9.71 31.81
N LEU A 135 25.18 9.61 31.50
CA LEU A 135 24.11 10.04 32.41
C LEU A 135 24.12 9.23 33.69
N ASN A 136 24.24 7.91 33.60
CA ASN A 136 24.31 7.03 34.77
C ASN A 136 25.50 7.39 35.68
N GLN A 137 26.68 7.65 35.13
CA GLN A 137 27.83 8.09 35.91
C GLN A 137 27.60 9.43 36.62
N THR A 138 26.89 10.35 35.96
CA THR A 138 26.55 11.66 36.52
C THR A 138 25.57 11.51 37.69
N VAL A 139 24.55 10.66 37.52
CA VAL A 139 23.60 10.33 38.60
C VAL A 139 24.33 9.67 39.77
N THR A 140 25.21 8.70 39.53
CA THR A 140 26.01 8.07 40.59
C THR A 140 26.84 9.09 41.37
N ARG A 141 27.49 10.05 40.69
CA ARG A 141 28.23 11.12 41.37
C ARG A 141 27.35 12.00 42.25
N LEU A 142 26.18 12.40 41.74
CA LEU A 142 25.23 13.23 42.51
C LEU A 142 24.71 12.49 43.74
N VAL A 143 24.39 11.20 43.62
CA VAL A 143 23.97 10.36 44.75
C VAL A 143 25.07 10.28 45.81
N SER A 144 26.33 10.01 45.41
CA SER A 144 27.45 9.97 46.37
C SER A 144 27.72 11.32 47.05
N MET A 145 27.47 12.45 46.38
CA MET A 145 27.58 13.78 46.99
C MET A 145 26.48 14.06 48.02
N LEU A 146 25.28 13.50 47.83
CA LEU A 146 24.16 13.62 48.77
C LEU A 146 24.32 12.68 49.98
N GLU A 147 24.81 11.46 49.76
CA GLU A 147 25.07 10.49 50.84
C GLU A 147 26.25 10.90 51.74
N GLY A 148 27.24 11.63 51.19
CA GLY A 148 28.35 12.22 51.95
C GLY A 148 27.97 13.40 52.85
N GLN A 149 26.72 13.88 52.81
CA GLN A 149 26.22 15.00 53.62
C GLN A 149 25.37 14.58 54.84
N ASN A 150 25.47 13.34 55.31
CA ASN A 150 24.85 12.97 56.59
C ASN A 150 25.89 13.03 57.72
N PRO A 151 26.12 14.20 58.37
CA PRO A 151 26.82 14.23 59.63
C PRO A 151 25.90 13.57 60.66
N ASN A 152 26.17 12.31 60.94
CA ASN A 152 25.68 11.62 62.13
C ASN A 152 25.95 12.55 63.34
N PRO A 153 24.93 13.12 64.01
CA PRO A 153 25.19 13.77 65.28
C PRO A 153 25.43 12.65 66.28
N GLN A 154 26.71 12.33 66.49
CA GLN A 154 27.12 11.64 67.70
C GLN A 154 26.68 12.49 68.90
N THR A 155 25.67 12.02 69.62
CA THR A 155 25.62 11.95 71.10
C THR A 155 24.39 11.17 71.52
#